data_AF-A0A1I4BAZ1-F1
#
_entry.id   AF-A0A1I4BAZ1-F1
#
_cell.length_a   1.000
_cell.length_b   1.000
_cell.length_c   1.000
_cell.angle_alpha   90.00
_cell.angle_beta   90.00
_cell.angle_gamma   90.00
#
_symmetry.space_group_name_H-M   'P 1'
#
loop_
_entity.id
_entity.type
_entity.pdbx_description
1 polymer ?
#
loop_
_entity_poly.entity_id
_entity_poly.type
_entity_poly.pdbx_seq_one_letter_code
_entity_poly.pdbx_strand_id
1 'polypeptide(L)' 'MDKEIKTYSMSIRVSQEELDKLKRAARLEAYASYSEFVRRTALLEASKIVEKEEAKNR' A
#
# COMPACT_ATOMS: atom_id res chain seq x y z
N MET A 1 12.71 -26.42 -5.22
CA MET A 1 11.26 -26.15 -5.26
C MET A 1 11.14 -24.66 -5.50
N ASP A 2 11.22 -24.27 -6.77
CA ASP A 2 11.20 -22.88 -7.19
C ASP A 2 9.83 -22.29 -6.85
N LYS A 3 9.80 -21.43 -5.83
CA LYS A 3 8.61 -20.66 -5.49
C LYS A 3 8.40 -19.68 -6.65
N GLU A 4 7.45 -19.97 -7.54
CA GLU A 4 7.02 -19.01 -8.54
C GLU A 4 6.67 -17.69 -7.84
N ILE A 5 7.43 -16.63 -8.11
CA ILE A 5 7.09 -15.28 -7.67
C ILE A 5 5.98 -14.79 -8.60
N LYS A 6 4.74 -15.17 -8.28
CA LYS A 6 3.55 -14.67 -8.98
C LYS A 6 3.37 -13.21 -8.63
N THR A 7 3.50 -12.35 -9.63
CA THR A 7 3.18 -10.93 -9.52
C THR A 7 1.73 -10.72 -9.92
N TYR A 8 0.98 -9.99 -9.10
CA TYR A 8 -0.42 -9.66 -9.35
C TYR A 8 -0.56 -8.15 -9.43
N SER A 9 -1.26 -7.68 -10.46
CA SER A 9 -1.60 -6.26 -10.62
C SER A 9 -2.83 -5.93 -9.80
N MET A 10 -2.77 -4.82 -9.05
CA MET A 10 -3.93 -4.28 -8.32
C MET A 10 -4.31 -2.93 -8.92
N SER A 11 -5.58 -2.76 -9.25
CA SER A 11 -6.14 -1.49 -9.73
C SER A 11 -7.15 -0.98 -8.71
N ILE A 12 -7.08 0.32 -8.42
CA ILE A 12 -8.03 1.00 -7.53
C ILE A 12 -8.75 2.11 -8.30
N ARG A 13 -10.03 2.31 -8.02
CA ARG A 13 -10.79 3.43 -8.54
C ARG A 13 -10.78 4.54 -7.50
N VAL A 14 -10.41 5.74 -7.91
CA VAL A 14 -10.35 6.92 -7.06
C VAL A 14 -10.96 8.10 -7.79
N SER A 15 -11.52 9.03 -7.04
CA SER A 15 -11.90 10.35 -7.52
C SER A 15 -10.66 11.22 -7.80
N GLN A 16 -10.88 12.34 -8.49
CA GLN A 16 -9.82 13.32 -8.76
C GLN A 16 -9.22 13.88 -7.46
N GLU A 17 -10.06 14.19 -6.48
CA GLU A 17 -9.64 14.75 -5.19
C GLU A 17 -8.75 13.75 -4.41
N GLU A 18 -9.13 12.48 -4.40
CA GLU A 18 -8.33 11.42 -3.76
C GLU A 18 -6.99 11.24 -4.46
N LEU A 19 -6.95 11.25 -5.79
CA LEU A 19 -5.70 11.17 -6.54
C LEU A 19 -4.76 12.34 -6.20
N ASP A 20 -5.28 13.56 -6.09
CA ASP A 20 -4.47 14.73 -5.76
C ASP A 20 -3.96 14.69 -4.31
N LYS A 21 -4.74 14.15 -3.37
CA LYS A 21 -4.28 13.84 -2.00
C LYS A 21 -3.13 12.83 -2.02
N LEU A 22 -3.24 11.74 -2.78
CA LEU A 22 -2.19 10.72 -2.90
C LEU A 22 -0.91 11.30 -3.49
N LYS A 23 -1.01 12.13 -4.54
CA LYS A 23 0.14 12.82 -5.14
C LYS A 23 0.82 13.77 -4.15
N ARG A 24 0.04 14.52 -3.38
CA ARG A 24 0.57 15.44 -2.37
C ARG A 24 1.28 14.67 -1.25
N ALA A 25 0.66 13.62 -0.73
CA ALA A 25 1.25 12.78 0.32
C ALA A 25 2.56 12.13 -0.16
N ALA A 26 2.58 11.57 -1.38
CA ALA A 26 3.79 10.99 -1.97
C ALA A 26 4.95 11.98 -2.04
N ARG A 27 4.68 13.25 -2.38
CA ARG A 27 5.71 14.32 -2.39
C ARG A 27 6.21 14.67 -0.99
N LEU A 28 5.31 14.75 0.00
CA LEU A 28 5.67 15.09 1.38
C LEU A 28 6.56 14.02 2.02
N GLU A 29 6.26 12.75 1.74
CA GLU A 29 7.03 11.59 2.20
C GLU A 29 8.21 11.24 1.28
N ALA A 30 8.53 12.09 0.30
CA ALA A 30 9.64 11.95 -0.64
C ALA A 30 9.67 10.61 -1.43
N TYR A 31 8.50 10.03 -1.75
CA TYR A 31 8.40 8.88 -2.65
C TYR A 31 8.64 9.27 -4.11
N ALA A 32 9.16 8.34 -4.91
CA ALA A 32 9.44 8.60 -6.32
C ALA A 32 8.16 8.73 -7.16
N SER A 33 7.07 8.10 -6.73
CA SER A 33 5.75 8.21 -7.40
C SER A 33 4.59 8.00 -6.43
N TYR A 34 3.40 8.49 -6.80
CA TYR A 34 2.18 8.22 -6.04
C TYR A 34 1.81 6.72 -6.05
N SER A 35 2.14 5.98 -7.11
CA SER A 35 1.92 4.52 -7.18
C SER A 35 2.79 3.76 -6.18
N GLU A 36 4.06 4.19 -6.04
CA GLU A 36 4.95 3.64 -5.02
C GLU A 36 4.42 3.92 -3.61
N PHE A 37 4.03 5.16 -3.34
CA PHE A 37 3.41 5.57 -2.09
C PHE A 37 2.20 4.68 -1.75
N VAL A 38 1.23 4.56 -2.67
CA VAL A 38 0.03 3.73 -2.48
C VAL A 38 0.40 2.28 -2.15
N ARG A 39 1.31 1.68 -2.92
CA ARG A 39 1.73 0.28 -2.70
C ARG A 39 2.38 0.09 -1.33
N ARG A 40 3.31 0.97 -0.95
CA ARG A 40 4.05 0.86 0.32
C ARG A 40 3.14 1.07 1.52
N THR A 41 2.30 2.10 1.48
CA THR A 41 1.35 2.40 2.56
C THR A 41 0.33 1.27 2.73
N ALA A 42 -0.21 0.73 1.63
CA ALA A 42 -1.16 -0.39 1.69
C ALA A 42 -0.55 -1.64 2.34
N LEU A 43 0.70 -1.98 2.00
CA LEU A 43 1.41 -3.11 2.59
C LEU A 43 1.72 -2.89 4.08
N LEU A 44 2.18 -1.68 4.44
CA LEU A 44 2.47 -1.34 5.84
C LEU A 44 1.22 -1.42 6.72
N GLU A 45 0.09 -0.90 6.24
CA GLU A 45 -1.16 -0.94 7.00
C GLU A 45 -1.72 -2.36 7.09
N ALA A 46 -1.64 -3.14 6.00
CA ALA A 46 -2.03 -4.55 6.02
C ALA A 46 -1.23 -5.35 7.05
N SER A 47 0.10 -5.17 7.10
CA SER A 47 0.96 -5.82 8.10
C SER A 47 0.54 -5.46 9.53
N LYS A 48 0.32 -4.17 9.82
CA LYS A 48 -0.13 -3.73 11.15
C LYS A 48 -1.46 -4.36 11.57
N ILE A 49 -2.41 -4.47 10.65
CA ILE A 49 -3.73 -5.07 10.92
C ILE A 49 -3.57 -6.56 11.25
N VAL A 50 -2.82 -7.30 10.44
CA VAL A 50 -2.58 -8.74 10.65
C VAL A 50 -1.86 -8.96 11.98
N GLU A 51 -0.78 -8.24 12.24
CA GLU A 51 -0.02 -8.36 13.50
C GLU A 51 -0.88 -8.05 14.73
N LYS A 52 -1.72 -7.01 14.64
CA LYS A 52 -2.64 -6.64 15.72
C LYS A 52 -3.66 -7.74 15.99
N GLU A 53 -4.20 -8.37 14.96
CA GLU A 53 -5.18 -9.44 15.10
C GLU A 53 -4.53 -10.73 15.63
N GLU A 54 -3.33 -11.07 15.16
CA GLU A 54 -2.54 -12.20 15.68
C GLU A 54 -2.18 -12.01 17.16
N ALA A 55 -1.83 -10.80 17.57
CA ALA A 55 -1.52 -10.48 18.96
C ALA A 55 -2.76 -10.53 19.87
N LYS A 56 -3.95 -10.22 19.36
CA LYS A 56 -5.22 -10.32 20.09
C LYS A 56 -5.67 -11.77 20.31
N ASN A 57 -5.32 -12.66 19.36
CA ASN A 57 -5.71 -14.07 19.37
C ASN A 57 -4.64 -14.98 20.02
N ARG A 58 -3.59 -14.41 20.62
CA ARG A 58 -2.57 -15.09 21.43
C ARG A 58 -2.83 -14.91 22.92
#